data_AF-A0A1I4S4S3-F1
#
_entry.id   AF-A0A1I4S4S3-F1
#
_cell.length_a   1.000
_cell.length_b   1.000
_cell.length_c   1.000
_cell.angle_alpha   90.00
_cell.angle_beta   90.00
_cell.angle_gamma   90.00
#
_symmetry.space_group_name_H-M   'P 1'
#
loop_
_entity.id
_entity.type
_entity.pdbx_description
1 polymer ?
#
loop_
_entity_poly.entity_id
_entity_poly.type
_entity_poly.pdbx_seq_one_letter_code
_entity_poly.pdbx_strand_id
1 'polypeptide(L)'
;MSAIETQNKTNWISKFILSFLAIVGAVDSVLHTILPLFPYKLNQYILPVGMSSLIFGILFSIGLSIYWHFKEKNNKVDSQKYYTWLTTILRYWLAFYLATFGFEKLFNVNFAFSYHTQDSLVNTLSGQELTWIYYGYSYSLTVIIGLFQLIGSILLLYRRTTLLGVITLLPVQLNILMINLFYGIGPLTTFISIIMVLGLSYLLLERKKDIIDFFTRYKSTLPSIGNNTLRQLIRGLCILIPFVFVFYYSYDVKKSQKYFGKWKVEKMMRNGEIIPEKSWEKDTLAWKIIYFEERGKLLFSPNPNLYIDSASIFMKYEYDKNKDALKLISFENNPEKPDTIPVKVSNLKDRSMQWKMIFNKDTIQMELKKENP
;
A
#
# COMPACT_ATOMS: atom_id res chain seq x y z
N MET A 1 -11.84 -52.63 -9.23
CA MET A 1 -10.84 -52.76 -10.30
C MET A 1 -9.97 -51.52 -10.25
N SER A 2 -8.74 -51.68 -9.77
CA SER A 2 -7.83 -50.59 -9.37
C SER A 2 -7.38 -49.78 -10.58
N ALA A 3 -7.87 -48.54 -10.69
CA ALA A 3 -7.20 -47.53 -11.50
C ALA A 3 -5.89 -47.18 -10.79
N ILE A 4 -4.80 -47.81 -11.22
CA ILE A 4 -3.44 -47.36 -10.94
C ILE A 4 -3.36 -45.95 -11.53
N GLU A 5 -3.51 -44.94 -10.69
CA GLU A 5 -3.15 -43.56 -11.04
C GLU A 5 -1.72 -43.61 -11.58
N THR A 6 -1.56 -43.34 -12.87
CA THR A 6 -0.26 -43.08 -13.49
C THR A 6 0.44 -42.02 -12.65
N GLN A 7 1.43 -42.46 -11.89
CA GLN A 7 2.25 -41.65 -11.01
C GLN A 7 3.03 -40.67 -11.92
N ASN A 8 2.48 -39.48 -12.13
CA ASN A 8 3.13 -38.43 -12.92
C ASN A 8 4.47 -38.10 -12.24
N LYS A 9 5.57 -38.62 -12.81
CA LYS A 9 6.92 -38.29 -12.36
C LYS A 9 7.09 -36.78 -12.43
N THR A 10 7.32 -36.15 -11.29
CA THR A 10 7.42 -34.70 -11.20
C THR A 10 8.81 -34.22 -11.61
N ASN A 11 8.87 -33.13 -12.37
CA ASN A 11 10.14 -32.55 -12.80
C ASN A 11 10.98 -32.12 -11.58
N TRP A 12 12.31 -32.22 -11.70
CA TRP A 12 13.24 -31.84 -10.63
C TRP A 12 12.97 -30.42 -10.08
N ILE A 13 12.62 -29.47 -10.95
CA ILE A 13 12.28 -28.09 -10.55
C ILE A 13 11.13 -28.05 -9.54
N SER A 14 10.07 -28.84 -9.75
CA SER A 14 8.94 -28.90 -8.81
C SER A 14 9.36 -29.47 -7.46
N LYS A 15 10.28 -30.44 -7.46
CA LYS A 15 10.84 -31.05 -6.25
C LYS A 15 11.70 -30.06 -5.49
N PHE A 16 12.54 -29.32 -6.21
CA PHE A 16 13.37 -28.27 -5.66
C PHE A 16 12.53 -27.15 -5.04
N ILE A 17 11.52 -26.64 -5.75
CA ILE A 17 10.63 -25.58 -5.23
C ILE A 17 9.95 -26.04 -3.93
N LEU A 18 9.38 -27.24 -3.90
CA LEU A 18 8.73 -27.76 -2.71
C LEU A 18 9.72 -27.94 -1.54
N SER A 19 10.89 -28.54 -1.80
CA SER A 19 11.93 -28.69 -0.78
C SER A 19 12.38 -27.32 -0.24
N PHE A 20 12.66 -26.37 -1.13
CA PHE A 20 13.09 -25.02 -0.78
C PHE A 20 12.05 -24.30 0.09
N LEU A 21 10.80 -24.24 -0.36
CA LEU A 21 9.73 -23.55 0.37
C LEU A 21 9.43 -24.23 1.72
N ALA A 22 9.48 -25.56 1.79
CA ALA A 22 9.23 -26.29 3.03
C ALA A 22 10.38 -26.12 4.04
N ILE A 23 11.63 -26.30 3.61
CA ILE A 23 12.80 -26.34 4.50
C ILE A 23 13.25 -24.94 4.89
N VAL A 24 13.43 -24.03 3.93
CA VAL A 24 13.96 -22.69 4.22
C VAL A 24 12.99 -21.92 5.12
N GLY A 25 11.69 -21.99 4.82
CA GLY A 25 10.66 -21.38 5.66
C GLY A 25 10.55 -22.02 7.06
N ALA A 26 10.67 -23.35 7.16
CA ALA A 26 10.67 -24.01 8.47
C ALA A 26 11.89 -23.61 9.31
N VAL A 27 13.09 -23.64 8.73
CA VAL A 27 14.33 -23.21 9.40
C VAL A 27 14.22 -21.78 9.90
N ASP A 28 13.76 -20.87 9.03
CA ASP A 28 13.55 -19.47 9.38
C ASP A 28 12.55 -19.29 10.54
N SER A 29 11.39 -19.96 10.47
CA SER A 29 10.35 -19.86 11.49
C SER A 29 10.82 -20.31 12.88
N VAL A 30 11.63 -21.36 12.92
CA VAL A 30 12.24 -21.89 14.15
C VAL A 30 13.25 -20.88 14.70
N LEU A 31 14.11 -20.32 13.86
CA LEU A 31 15.09 -19.32 14.27
C LEU A 31 14.40 -18.08 14.82
N HIS A 32 13.48 -17.50 14.07
CA HIS A 32 12.85 -16.24 14.49
C HIS A 32 12.05 -16.38 15.79
N THR A 33 11.53 -17.58 16.10
CA THR A 33 10.79 -17.83 17.34
C THR A 33 11.70 -18.18 18.51
N ILE A 34 12.67 -19.09 18.31
CA ILE A 34 13.48 -19.62 19.41
C ILE A 34 14.63 -18.68 19.76
N LEU A 35 15.20 -18.02 18.75
CA LEU A 35 16.43 -17.26 18.91
C LEU A 35 16.27 -16.05 19.86
N PRO A 36 15.14 -15.31 19.86
CA PRO A 36 14.84 -14.29 20.87
C PRO A 36 14.66 -14.81 22.31
N LEU A 37 14.46 -16.11 22.53
CA LEU A 37 14.34 -16.69 23.87
C LEU A 37 15.69 -16.86 24.57
N PHE A 38 16.81 -16.74 23.84
CA PHE A 38 18.14 -16.87 24.42
C PHE A 38 18.59 -15.59 25.15
N PRO A 39 19.47 -15.72 26.17
CA PRO A 39 19.99 -14.56 26.91
C PRO A 39 20.72 -13.55 26.02
N TYR A 40 20.67 -12.27 26.40
CA TYR A 40 21.25 -11.14 25.65
C TYR A 40 22.72 -11.34 25.21
N LYS A 41 23.56 -12.03 26.00
CA LYS A 41 24.95 -12.33 25.65
C LYS A 41 25.10 -13.18 24.37
N LEU A 42 24.09 -13.98 24.03
CA LEU A 42 24.04 -14.74 22.78
C LEU A 42 23.48 -13.92 21.61
N ASN A 43 22.88 -12.75 21.85
CA ASN A 43 22.23 -11.91 20.85
C ASN A 43 23.18 -11.48 19.72
N GLN A 44 24.46 -11.23 20.03
CA GLN A 44 25.48 -10.89 19.05
C GLN A 44 25.74 -12.00 18.00
N TYR A 45 25.42 -13.26 18.31
CA TYR A 45 25.58 -14.40 17.40
C TYR A 45 24.29 -14.76 16.67
N ILE A 46 23.15 -14.18 17.04
CA ILE A 46 21.83 -14.48 16.48
C ILE A 46 21.80 -14.21 14.98
N LEU A 47 22.22 -13.01 14.56
CA LEU A 47 22.20 -12.61 13.16
C LEU A 47 23.09 -13.50 12.27
N PRO A 48 24.39 -13.72 12.58
CA PRO A 48 25.23 -14.58 11.77
C PRO A 48 24.77 -16.05 11.79
N VAL A 49 24.33 -16.59 12.92
CA VAL A 49 23.79 -17.96 13.01
C VAL A 49 22.51 -18.10 12.17
N GLY A 50 21.62 -17.10 12.22
CA GLY A 50 20.42 -17.05 11.39
C GLY A 50 20.76 -17.05 9.90
N MET A 51 21.70 -16.22 9.47
CA MET A 51 22.12 -16.17 8.07
C MET A 51 22.79 -17.48 7.62
N SER A 52 23.68 -18.06 8.44
CA SER A 52 24.32 -19.34 8.13
C SER A 52 23.32 -20.48 8.02
N SER A 53 22.36 -20.56 8.94
CA SER A 53 21.35 -21.63 8.93
C SER A 53 20.39 -21.53 7.74
N LEU A 54 20.04 -20.32 7.28
CA LEU A 54 19.32 -20.15 6.02
C LEU A 54 20.13 -20.67 4.83
N ILE A 55 21.42 -20.34 4.74
CA ILE A 55 22.31 -20.87 3.68
C ILE A 55 22.35 -22.41 3.72
N PHE A 56 22.51 -23.00 4.90
CA PHE A 56 22.47 -24.46 5.06
C PHE A 56 21.11 -25.05 4.66
N GLY A 57 20.00 -24.39 5.00
CA GLY A 57 18.65 -24.80 4.59
C GLY A 57 18.49 -24.80 3.07
N ILE A 58 19.03 -23.79 2.38
CA ILE A 58 19.03 -23.70 0.91
C ILE A 58 19.86 -24.85 0.31
N LEU A 59 21.10 -25.04 0.79
CA LEU A 59 21.98 -26.12 0.32
C LEU A 59 21.35 -27.51 0.55
N PHE A 60 20.75 -27.71 1.72
CA PHE A 60 20.04 -28.95 2.04
C PHE A 60 18.83 -29.17 1.12
N SER A 61 18.08 -28.12 0.80
CA SER A 61 16.95 -28.19 -0.14
C SER A 61 17.39 -28.62 -1.54
N ILE A 62 18.52 -28.09 -2.03
CA ILE A 62 19.13 -28.48 -3.31
C ILE A 62 19.53 -29.96 -3.24
N GLY A 63 20.32 -30.35 -2.24
CA GLY A 63 20.79 -31.72 -2.07
C GLY A 63 19.65 -32.74 -1.97
N LEU A 64 18.63 -32.44 -1.17
CA LEU A 64 17.44 -33.28 -1.01
C LEU A 64 16.68 -33.43 -2.34
N SER A 65 16.50 -32.34 -3.10
CA SER A 65 15.80 -32.38 -4.38
C SER A 65 16.52 -33.26 -5.43
N ILE A 66 17.86 -33.18 -5.48
CA ILE A 66 18.70 -34.00 -6.37
C ILE A 66 18.64 -35.47 -5.94
N TYR A 67 18.83 -35.73 -4.65
CA TYR A 67 18.76 -37.08 -4.07
C TYR A 67 17.40 -37.74 -4.35
N TRP A 68 16.31 -37.03 -4.09
CA TRP A 68 14.96 -37.50 -4.35
C TRP A 68 14.74 -37.78 -5.84
N HIS A 69 15.16 -36.87 -6.73
CA HIS A 69 15.00 -37.06 -8.17
C HIS A 69 15.79 -38.27 -8.68
N PHE A 70 17.03 -38.45 -8.25
CA PHE A 70 17.87 -39.58 -8.67
C PHE A 70 17.32 -40.93 -8.15
N LYS A 71 16.86 -40.97 -6.89
CA LYS A 71 16.29 -42.22 -6.33
C LYS A 71 14.92 -42.57 -6.89
N GLU A 72 14.08 -41.58 -7.24
CA GLU A 72 12.84 -41.84 -7.98
C GLU A 72 13.13 -42.41 -9.37
N LYS A 73 14.11 -41.87 -10.10
CA LYS A 73 14.49 -42.40 -11.42
C LYS A 73 14.91 -43.88 -11.35
N ASN A 74 15.55 -44.26 -10.24
CA ASN A 74 15.99 -45.63 -9.97
C ASN A 74 14.92 -46.52 -9.31
N ASN A 75 13.67 -46.05 -9.15
CA ASN A 75 12.57 -46.73 -8.46
C ASN A 75 12.91 -47.18 -7.03
N LYS A 76 13.85 -46.50 -6.35
CA LYS A 76 14.34 -46.88 -5.01
C LYS A 76 13.56 -46.20 -3.87
N VAL A 77 12.66 -45.28 -4.21
CA VAL A 77 11.97 -44.42 -3.23
C VAL A 77 10.53 -44.18 -3.66
N ASP A 78 9.63 -44.19 -2.68
CA ASP A 78 8.25 -43.74 -2.83
C ASP A 78 8.17 -42.20 -2.78
N SER A 79 8.08 -41.58 -3.95
CA SER A 79 7.97 -40.12 -4.10
C SER A 79 6.74 -39.52 -3.43
N GLN A 80 5.66 -40.29 -3.27
CA GLN A 80 4.42 -39.78 -2.67
C GLN A 80 4.63 -39.44 -1.19
N LYS A 81 5.46 -40.22 -0.49
CA LYS A 81 5.83 -39.95 0.91
C LYS A 81 6.58 -38.63 1.05
N TYR A 82 7.60 -38.41 0.22
CA TYR A 82 8.39 -37.16 0.25
C TYR A 82 7.53 -35.95 -0.03
N TYR A 83 6.69 -36.04 -1.06
CA TYR A 83 5.72 -34.99 -1.38
C TYR A 83 4.80 -34.69 -0.20
N THR A 84 4.17 -35.72 0.37
CA THR A 84 3.24 -35.56 1.49
C THR A 84 3.90 -34.93 2.71
N TRP A 85 5.12 -35.37 3.06
CA TRP A 85 5.88 -34.81 4.18
C TRP A 85 6.27 -33.35 3.96
N LEU A 86 6.83 -33.02 2.79
CA LEU A 86 7.26 -31.66 2.49
C LEU A 86 6.07 -30.69 2.39
N THR A 87 4.96 -31.09 1.76
CA THR A 87 3.73 -30.28 1.74
C THR A 87 3.17 -30.10 3.16
N THR A 88 3.26 -31.13 4.01
CA THR A 88 2.86 -31.01 5.42
C THR A 88 3.75 -30.01 6.15
N ILE A 89 5.08 -30.11 6.02
CA ILE A 89 6.03 -29.16 6.62
C ILE A 89 5.72 -27.73 6.14
N LEU A 90 5.58 -27.54 4.82
CA LEU A 90 5.26 -26.26 4.20
C LEU A 90 4.03 -25.61 4.86
N ARG A 91 2.95 -26.39 4.95
CA ARG A 91 1.68 -25.91 5.45
C ARG A 91 1.71 -25.60 6.95
N TYR A 92 2.42 -26.40 7.74
CA TYR A 92 2.51 -26.23 9.18
C TYR A 92 3.39 -25.04 9.57
N TRP A 93 4.54 -24.86 8.91
CA TRP A 93 5.38 -23.69 9.20
C TRP A 93 4.69 -22.39 8.74
N LEU A 94 3.99 -22.40 7.59
CA LEU A 94 3.18 -21.25 7.16
C LEU A 94 2.10 -20.91 8.17
N ALA A 95 1.34 -21.90 8.63
CA ALA A 95 0.30 -21.71 9.64
C ALA A 95 0.88 -21.15 10.94
N PHE A 96 1.98 -21.75 11.42
CA PHE A 96 2.65 -21.31 12.63
C PHE A 96 3.14 -19.87 12.52
N TYR A 97 3.91 -19.55 11.49
CA TYR A 97 4.56 -18.26 11.34
C TYR A 97 3.55 -17.12 11.09
N LEU A 98 2.53 -17.36 10.25
CA LEU A 98 1.44 -16.41 10.05
C LEU A 98 0.58 -16.24 11.31
N ALA A 99 0.43 -17.28 12.12
CA ALA A 99 -0.27 -17.16 13.40
C ALA A 99 0.54 -16.30 14.39
N THR A 100 1.86 -16.45 14.45
CA THR A 100 2.74 -15.59 15.25
C THR A 100 2.54 -14.12 14.89
N PHE A 101 2.62 -13.76 13.61
CA PHE A 101 2.35 -12.38 13.16
C PHE A 101 0.90 -11.92 13.41
N GLY A 102 -0.05 -12.84 13.38
CA GLY A 102 -1.44 -12.56 13.74
C GLY A 102 -1.57 -12.20 15.22
N PHE A 103 -0.97 -12.99 16.10
CA PHE A 103 -0.94 -12.72 17.54
C PHE A 103 -0.19 -11.42 17.87
N GLU A 104 0.94 -11.14 17.23
CA GLU A 104 1.65 -9.88 17.40
C GLU A 104 0.77 -8.65 17.07
N LYS A 105 -0.09 -8.75 16.05
CA LYS A 105 -1.07 -7.69 15.73
C LYS A 105 -2.18 -7.60 16.77
N LEU A 106 -2.68 -8.73 17.27
CA LEU A 106 -3.70 -8.77 18.33
C LEU A 106 -3.19 -8.24 19.67
N PHE A 107 -1.91 -8.38 19.97
CA PHE A 107 -1.31 -7.89 21.21
C PHE A 107 -0.60 -6.55 21.05
N ASN A 108 -0.74 -5.90 19.88
CA ASN A 108 -0.14 -4.61 19.55
C ASN A 108 1.39 -4.55 19.75
N VAL A 109 2.10 -5.63 19.41
CA VAL A 109 3.55 -5.76 19.65
C VAL A 109 4.37 -4.98 18.61
N ASN A 110 3.91 -4.93 17.35
CA ASN A 110 4.73 -4.45 16.24
C ASN A 110 4.61 -2.96 15.94
N PHE A 111 3.46 -2.33 16.19
CA PHE A 111 3.17 -0.94 15.81
C PHE A 111 3.24 0.00 17.01
N ALA A 112 4.25 -0.22 17.85
CA ALA A 112 4.47 0.60 19.03
C ALA A 112 4.77 2.05 18.63
N PHE A 113 4.28 2.95 19.48
CA PHE A 113 4.49 4.38 19.36
C PHE A 113 5.97 4.75 19.50
N SER A 114 6.45 5.66 18.65
CA SER A 114 7.84 6.14 18.71
C SER A 114 7.89 7.66 18.75
N TYR A 115 8.48 8.20 19.81
CA TYR A 115 8.56 9.65 20.05
C TYR A 115 9.38 10.38 18.98
N HIS A 116 10.51 9.82 18.53
CA HIS A 116 11.36 10.48 17.53
C HIS A 116 10.63 10.69 16.20
N THR A 117 9.74 9.77 15.83
CA THR A 117 8.99 9.81 14.58
C THR A 117 7.91 10.88 14.62
N GLN A 118 7.42 11.26 15.80
CA GLN A 118 6.47 12.37 15.98
C GLN A 118 7.14 13.74 15.90
N ASP A 119 8.37 13.84 16.40
CA ASP A 119 9.15 15.08 16.36
C ASP A 119 9.82 15.30 15.01
N SER A 120 9.80 14.29 14.14
CA SER A 120 10.37 14.35 12.80
C SER A 120 9.38 14.93 11.78
N LEU A 121 9.92 15.64 10.78
CA LEU A 121 9.10 16.10 9.66
C LEU A 121 8.66 14.89 8.82
N VAL A 122 7.40 14.91 8.35
CA VAL A 122 6.82 13.80 7.58
C VAL A 122 7.65 13.46 6.33
N ASN A 123 8.27 14.45 5.69
CA ASN A 123 9.11 14.27 4.51
C ASN A 123 10.50 13.70 4.80
N THR A 124 10.92 13.63 6.07
CA THR A 124 12.19 13.00 6.48
C THR A 124 12.04 11.56 6.93
N LEU A 125 10.80 11.09 7.11
CA LEU A 125 10.51 9.75 7.57
C LEU A 125 10.79 8.71 6.49
N SER A 126 11.35 7.57 6.90
CA SER A 126 11.51 6.40 6.05
C SER A 126 10.16 5.76 5.70
N GLY A 127 10.12 4.99 4.61
CA GLY A 127 8.91 4.24 4.24
C GLY A 127 8.43 3.28 5.34
N GLN A 128 9.36 2.70 6.10
CA GLN A 128 9.06 1.88 7.27
C GLN A 128 8.39 2.68 8.39
N GLU A 129 8.94 3.83 8.76
CA GLU A 129 8.37 4.69 9.81
C GLU A 129 6.97 5.18 9.44
N LEU A 130 6.76 5.60 8.19
CA LEU A 130 5.45 5.98 7.67
C LEU A 130 4.44 4.84 7.76
N THR A 131 4.87 3.63 7.40
CA THR A 131 4.03 2.42 7.47
C THR A 131 3.64 2.11 8.92
N TRP A 132 4.58 2.25 9.87
CA TRP A 132 4.33 1.98 11.29
C TRP A 132 3.40 3.01 11.90
N ILE A 133 3.54 4.30 11.56
CA ILE A 133 2.59 5.34 11.96
C ILE A 133 1.19 5.03 11.41
N TYR A 134 1.08 4.68 10.12
CA TYR A 134 -0.21 4.40 9.49
C TYR A 134 -0.94 3.22 10.15
N TYR A 135 -0.26 2.08 10.35
CA TYR A 135 -0.87 0.92 11.00
C TYR A 135 -1.03 1.10 12.52
N GLY A 136 -0.19 1.92 13.15
CA GLY A 136 -0.31 2.29 14.57
C GLY A 136 -1.49 3.21 14.87
N TYR A 137 -1.96 4.01 13.88
CA TYR A 137 -3.09 4.91 14.06
C TYR A 137 -4.42 4.16 14.36
N SER A 138 -4.68 3.05 13.65
CA SER A 138 -5.93 2.29 13.79
C SER A 138 -5.68 0.87 14.29
N TYR A 139 -5.73 0.70 15.61
CA TYR A 139 -5.64 -0.62 16.25
C TYR A 139 -6.70 -1.60 15.71
N SER A 140 -7.93 -1.13 15.48
CA SER A 140 -9.01 -1.96 14.95
C SER A 140 -8.68 -2.57 13.58
N LEU A 141 -8.07 -1.79 12.68
CA LEU A 141 -7.65 -2.30 11.36
C LEU A 141 -6.57 -3.37 11.53
N THR A 142 -5.58 -3.10 12.40
CA THR A 142 -4.50 -4.03 12.70
C THR A 142 -5.02 -5.35 13.27
N VAL A 143 -5.99 -5.31 14.18
CA VAL A 143 -6.65 -6.51 14.74
C VAL A 143 -7.38 -7.28 13.65
N ILE A 144 -8.13 -6.63 12.76
CA ILE A 144 -8.84 -7.31 11.66
C ILE A 144 -7.85 -8.07 10.77
N ILE A 145 -6.73 -7.46 10.41
CA ILE A 145 -5.67 -8.11 9.62
C ILE A 145 -5.11 -9.32 10.39
N GLY A 146 -4.84 -9.16 11.69
CA GLY A 146 -4.38 -10.24 12.55
C GLY A 146 -5.38 -11.40 12.66
N LEU A 147 -6.68 -11.12 12.75
CA LEU A 147 -7.72 -12.13 12.77
C LEU A 147 -7.79 -12.92 11.45
N PHE A 148 -7.67 -12.27 10.30
CA PHE A 148 -7.57 -12.99 9.02
C PHE A 148 -6.34 -13.90 8.96
N GLN A 149 -5.20 -13.46 9.50
CA GLN A 149 -4.01 -14.29 9.62
C GLN A 149 -4.26 -15.50 10.54
N LEU A 150 -4.86 -15.31 11.72
CA LEU A 150 -5.14 -16.39 12.66
C LEU A 150 -6.16 -17.40 12.13
N ILE A 151 -7.30 -16.92 11.61
CA ILE A 151 -8.34 -17.77 11.02
C ILE A 151 -7.74 -18.56 9.86
N GLY A 152 -7.02 -17.88 8.95
CA GLY A 152 -6.36 -18.51 7.83
C GLY A 152 -5.35 -19.58 8.25
N SER A 153 -4.52 -19.30 9.26
CA SER A 153 -3.56 -20.24 9.82
C SER A 153 -4.21 -21.48 10.42
N ILE A 154 -5.29 -21.30 11.20
CA ILE A 154 -6.06 -22.43 11.77
C ILE A 154 -6.63 -23.29 10.63
N LEU A 155 -7.18 -22.67 9.58
CA LEU A 155 -7.70 -23.38 8.42
C LEU A 155 -6.61 -24.15 7.65
N LEU A 156 -5.36 -23.67 7.63
CA LEU A 156 -4.24 -24.40 7.03
C LEU A 156 -3.90 -25.68 7.81
N LEU A 157 -4.13 -25.76 9.13
CA LEU A 157 -3.81 -26.95 9.92
C LEU A 157 -4.66 -28.17 9.53
N TYR A 158 -5.89 -27.97 9.03
CA TYR A 158 -6.74 -29.08 8.61
C TYR A 158 -6.69 -29.30 7.10
N ARG A 159 -6.46 -30.55 6.67
CA ARG A 159 -6.41 -30.95 5.24
C ARG A 159 -7.68 -30.58 4.47
N ARG A 160 -8.84 -30.63 5.13
CA ARG A 160 -10.12 -30.31 4.50
C ARG A 160 -10.29 -28.83 4.21
N THR A 161 -9.71 -27.95 5.02
CA THR A 161 -9.89 -26.49 4.93
C THR A 161 -8.69 -25.76 4.34
N THR A 162 -7.66 -26.47 3.87
CA THR A 162 -6.43 -25.86 3.35
C THR A 162 -6.69 -24.84 2.25
N LEU A 163 -7.62 -25.12 1.33
CA LEU A 163 -7.98 -24.17 0.28
C LEU A 163 -8.59 -22.86 0.84
N LEU A 164 -9.46 -22.96 1.84
CA LEU A 164 -10.05 -21.79 2.50
C LEU A 164 -8.98 -20.99 3.26
N GLY A 165 -8.04 -21.68 3.90
CA GLY A 165 -6.89 -21.04 4.54
C GLY A 165 -6.04 -20.27 3.54
N VAL A 166 -5.69 -20.89 2.40
CA VAL A 166 -4.90 -20.25 1.34
C VAL A 166 -5.62 -19.05 0.73
N ILE A 167 -6.91 -19.16 0.38
CA ILE A 167 -7.67 -18.05 -0.22
C ILE A 167 -7.83 -16.89 0.76
N THR A 168 -7.91 -17.17 2.06
CA THR A 168 -7.95 -16.14 3.12
C THR A 168 -6.59 -15.45 3.30
N LEU A 169 -5.50 -16.23 3.37
CA LEU A 169 -4.17 -15.72 3.71
C LEU A 169 -3.45 -15.07 2.52
N LEU A 170 -3.60 -15.61 1.32
CA LEU A 170 -2.81 -15.17 0.17
C LEU A 170 -3.01 -13.68 -0.18
N PRO A 171 -4.24 -13.11 -0.20
CA PRO A 171 -4.43 -11.68 -0.42
C PRO A 171 -3.81 -10.82 0.68
N VAL A 172 -3.96 -11.21 1.94
CA VAL A 172 -3.40 -10.51 3.10
C VAL A 172 -1.87 -10.51 3.02
N GLN A 173 -1.28 -11.68 2.80
CA GLN A 173 0.17 -11.85 2.76
C GLN A 173 0.79 -11.19 1.51
N LEU A 174 0.09 -11.19 0.38
CA LEU A 174 0.51 -10.48 -0.82
C LEU A 174 0.52 -8.97 -0.61
N ASN A 175 -0.48 -8.41 0.07
CA ASN A 175 -0.49 -7.00 0.42
C ASN A 175 0.67 -6.63 1.35
N ILE A 176 0.94 -7.45 2.37
CA ILE A 176 2.12 -7.28 3.25
C ILE A 176 3.42 -7.33 2.46
N LEU A 177 3.56 -8.26 1.51
CA LEU A 177 4.73 -8.33 0.63
C LEU A 177 4.89 -7.06 -0.22
N MET A 178 3.81 -6.54 -0.79
CA MET A 178 3.84 -5.30 -1.57
C MET A 178 4.31 -4.12 -0.71
N ILE A 179 3.78 -4.00 0.51
CA ILE A 179 4.22 -2.97 1.45
C ILE A 179 5.72 -3.12 1.71
N ASN A 180 6.17 -4.35 1.98
CA ASN A 180 7.57 -4.62 2.26
C ASN A 180 8.51 -4.21 1.11
N LEU A 181 8.12 -4.49 -0.13
CA LEU A 181 8.90 -4.13 -1.32
C LEU A 181 8.89 -2.62 -1.61
N PHE A 182 7.72 -1.99 -1.60
CA PHE A 182 7.57 -0.59 -2.05
C PHE A 182 7.89 0.44 -0.98
N TYR A 183 7.80 0.07 0.31
CA TYR A 183 8.18 0.94 1.43
C TYR A 183 9.57 0.63 1.99
N GLY A 184 10.32 -0.28 1.35
CA GLY A 184 11.71 -0.57 1.72
C GLY A 184 11.85 -1.19 3.11
N ILE A 185 10.92 -2.09 3.48
CA ILE A 185 10.98 -2.79 4.78
C ILE A 185 12.12 -3.81 4.73
N GLY A 186 12.85 -3.94 5.84
CA GLY A 186 14.12 -4.65 5.94
C GLY A 186 14.26 -5.94 5.11
N PRO A 187 15.46 -6.22 4.56
CA PRO A 187 15.67 -7.24 3.53
C PRO A 187 15.27 -8.66 3.94
N LEU A 188 15.50 -9.02 5.21
CA LEU A 188 15.12 -10.34 5.74
C LEU A 188 13.60 -10.50 5.82
N THR A 189 12.88 -9.50 6.35
CA THR A 189 11.42 -9.48 6.42
C THR A 189 10.78 -9.59 5.04
N THR A 190 11.33 -8.87 4.07
CA THR A 190 10.92 -8.94 2.67
C THR A 190 11.16 -10.33 2.09
N PHE A 191 12.35 -10.91 2.29
CA PHE A 191 12.68 -12.26 1.82
C PHE A 191 11.71 -13.32 2.36
N ILE A 192 11.42 -13.31 3.66
CA ILE A 192 10.51 -14.28 4.27
C ILE A 192 9.08 -14.06 3.77
N SER A 193 8.67 -12.81 3.56
CA SER A 193 7.37 -12.47 2.96
C SER A 193 7.22 -13.04 1.55
N ILE A 194 8.29 -13.03 0.75
CA ILE A 194 8.32 -13.68 -0.57
C ILE A 194 8.13 -15.18 -0.41
N ILE A 195 8.87 -15.84 0.48
CA ILE A 195 8.74 -17.29 0.72
C ILE A 195 7.31 -17.65 1.14
N MET A 196 6.69 -16.86 2.02
CA MET A 196 5.30 -17.09 2.44
C MET A 196 4.31 -16.98 1.28
N VAL A 197 4.41 -15.92 0.46
CA VAL A 197 3.55 -15.75 -0.72
C VAL A 197 3.75 -16.89 -1.72
N LEU A 198 5.00 -17.29 -1.98
CA LEU A 198 5.32 -18.41 -2.86
C LEU A 198 4.80 -19.74 -2.30
N GLY A 199 4.90 -19.96 -0.99
CA GLY A 199 4.38 -21.13 -0.29
C GLY A 199 2.85 -21.24 -0.39
N LEU A 200 2.14 -20.15 -0.09
CA LEU A 200 0.68 -20.08 -0.25
C LEU A 200 0.26 -20.25 -1.72
N SER A 201 0.99 -19.64 -2.66
CA SER A 201 0.76 -19.81 -4.10
C SER A 201 1.00 -21.24 -4.55
N TYR A 202 2.02 -21.91 -4.01
CA TYR A 202 2.29 -23.33 -4.28
C TYR A 202 1.12 -24.21 -3.82
N LEU A 203 0.62 -24.02 -2.59
CA LEU A 203 -0.53 -24.74 -2.07
C LEU A 203 -1.81 -24.47 -2.88
N LEU A 204 -1.97 -23.25 -3.42
CA LEU A 204 -3.09 -22.94 -4.32
C LEU A 204 -2.96 -23.70 -5.66
N LEU A 205 -1.78 -23.68 -6.26
CA LEU A 205 -1.49 -24.32 -7.54
C LEU A 205 -1.58 -25.85 -7.47
N GLU A 206 -1.25 -26.46 -6.33
CA GLU A 206 -1.45 -27.89 -6.08
C GLU A 206 -2.92 -28.27 -6.27
N ARG A 207 -3.86 -27.43 -5.82
CA ARG A 207 -5.30 -27.68 -5.91
C ARG A 207 -5.95 -27.08 -7.17
N LYS A 208 -5.17 -26.68 -8.17
CA LYS A 208 -5.71 -26.02 -9.39
C LYS A 208 -6.78 -26.85 -10.11
N LYS A 209 -6.61 -28.18 -10.16
CA LYS A 209 -7.56 -29.08 -10.82
C LYS A 209 -8.90 -29.08 -10.08
N ASP A 210 -8.86 -29.21 -8.76
CA ASP A 210 -10.06 -29.17 -7.90
C ASP A 210 -10.78 -27.82 -8.03
N ILE A 211 -10.03 -26.71 -8.11
CA ILE A 211 -10.59 -25.37 -8.26
C ILE A 211 -11.29 -25.23 -9.62
N ILE A 212 -10.62 -25.64 -10.71
CA ILE A 212 -11.21 -25.60 -12.05
C ILE A 212 -12.46 -26.47 -12.11
N ASP A 213 -12.40 -27.69 -11.57
CA ASP A 213 -13.51 -28.63 -11.52
C ASP A 213 -14.69 -28.10 -10.69
N PHE A 214 -14.43 -27.41 -9.57
CA PHE A 214 -15.46 -26.74 -8.79
C PHE A 214 -16.21 -25.68 -9.62
N PHE A 215 -15.48 -24.82 -10.34
CA PHE A 215 -16.10 -23.77 -11.16
C PHE A 215 -16.77 -24.30 -12.43
N THR A 216 -16.30 -25.40 -13.01
CA THR A 216 -16.95 -26.02 -14.18
C THR A 216 -18.22 -26.79 -13.80
N ARG A 217 -18.25 -27.43 -12.63
CA ARG A 217 -19.44 -28.12 -12.11
C ARG A 217 -20.50 -27.18 -11.60
N TYR A 218 -20.12 -25.99 -11.13
CA TYR A 218 -21.06 -24.97 -10.69
C TYR A 218 -21.93 -24.50 -11.86
N LYS A 219 -23.18 -24.94 -11.89
CA LYS A 219 -24.20 -24.47 -12.83
C LYS A 219 -25.12 -23.49 -12.10
N SER A 220 -25.13 -22.24 -12.55
CA SER A 220 -26.12 -21.26 -12.08
C SER A 220 -27.52 -21.74 -12.42
N THR A 221 -28.38 -21.88 -11.42
CA THR A 221 -29.80 -22.25 -11.58
C THR A 221 -30.68 -21.05 -11.92
N LEU A 222 -30.11 -19.84 -11.91
CA LEU A 222 -30.84 -18.61 -12.18
C LEU A 222 -31.14 -18.49 -13.69
N PRO A 223 -32.40 -18.15 -14.07
CA PRO A 223 -32.76 -17.98 -15.47
C PRO A 223 -31.97 -16.83 -16.08
N SER A 224 -31.48 -17.06 -17.29
CA SER A 224 -30.77 -16.06 -18.08
C SER A 224 -31.78 -15.06 -18.64
N ILE A 225 -31.81 -13.84 -18.11
CA ILE A 225 -32.66 -12.75 -18.60
C ILE A 225 -31.94 -11.98 -19.73
N GLY A 226 -32.67 -11.69 -20.82
CA GLY A 226 -32.22 -10.83 -21.92
C GLY A 226 -31.32 -11.50 -22.99
N ASN A 227 -30.95 -10.71 -24.01
CA ASN A 227 -30.11 -11.15 -25.14
C ASN A 227 -28.62 -11.23 -24.72
N ASN A 228 -27.92 -12.27 -25.21
CA ASN A 228 -26.49 -12.48 -24.93
C ASN A 228 -25.61 -11.33 -25.43
N THR A 229 -25.93 -10.74 -26.60
CA THR A 229 -25.17 -9.61 -27.16
C THR A 229 -25.29 -8.37 -26.27
N LEU A 230 -26.51 -8.03 -25.86
CA LEU A 230 -26.78 -6.92 -24.94
C LEU A 230 -26.05 -7.12 -23.61
N ARG A 231 -25.99 -8.34 -23.08
CA ARG A 231 -25.28 -8.65 -21.84
C ARG A 231 -23.78 -8.41 -21.95
N GLN A 232 -23.14 -8.83 -23.04
CA GLN A 232 -21.71 -8.58 -23.26
C GLN A 232 -21.43 -7.10 -23.47
N LEU A 233 -22.33 -6.38 -24.15
CA LEU A 233 -22.26 -4.93 -24.31
C LEU A 233 -22.36 -4.22 -22.95
N ILE A 234 -23.31 -4.59 -22.09
CA ILE A 234 -23.43 -4.03 -20.73
C ILE A 234 -22.16 -4.31 -19.92
N ARG A 235 -21.61 -5.53 -19.95
CA ARG A 235 -20.34 -5.85 -19.27
C ARG A 235 -19.19 -4.96 -19.73
N GLY A 236 -19.09 -4.72 -21.04
CA GLY A 236 -18.12 -3.78 -21.60
C GLY A 236 -18.35 -2.35 -21.12
N LEU A 237 -19.60 -1.87 -21.17
CA LEU A 237 -19.97 -0.53 -20.72
C LEU A 237 -19.73 -0.31 -19.21
N CYS A 238 -19.95 -1.33 -18.37
CA CYS A 238 -19.68 -1.26 -16.94
C CYS A 238 -18.20 -1.00 -16.62
N ILE A 239 -17.29 -1.36 -17.53
CA ILE A 239 -15.86 -1.06 -17.40
C ILE A 239 -15.52 0.26 -18.13
N LEU A 240 -16.07 0.45 -19.33
CA LEU A 240 -15.75 1.58 -20.19
C LEU A 240 -16.27 2.91 -19.63
N ILE A 241 -17.50 2.96 -19.10
CA ILE A 241 -18.10 4.21 -18.62
C ILE A 241 -17.30 4.79 -17.44
N PRO A 242 -17.00 4.03 -16.36
CA PRO A 242 -16.13 4.55 -15.30
C PRO A 242 -14.75 4.96 -15.79
N PHE A 243 -14.16 4.20 -16.73
CA PHE A 243 -12.88 4.54 -17.33
C PHE A 243 -12.90 5.89 -18.06
N VAL A 244 -13.87 6.10 -18.96
CA VAL A 244 -14.03 7.36 -19.70
C VAL A 244 -14.36 8.51 -18.76
N PHE A 245 -15.22 8.28 -17.77
CA PHE A 245 -15.57 9.27 -16.75
C PHE A 245 -14.32 9.74 -15.98
N VAL A 246 -13.55 8.80 -15.43
CA VAL A 246 -12.31 9.13 -14.70
C VAL A 246 -11.28 9.76 -15.62
N PHE A 247 -11.14 9.28 -16.86
CA PHE A 247 -10.21 9.86 -17.84
C PHE A 247 -10.54 11.32 -18.14
N TYR A 248 -11.83 11.62 -18.36
CA TYR A 248 -12.31 12.99 -18.56
C TYR A 248 -12.01 13.88 -17.34
N TYR A 249 -12.35 13.43 -16.12
CA TYR A 249 -12.06 14.19 -14.90
C TYR A 249 -10.57 14.31 -14.59
N SER A 250 -9.74 13.35 -15.01
CA SER A 250 -8.28 13.41 -14.81
C SER A 250 -7.63 14.55 -15.59
N TYR A 251 -8.26 14.98 -16.70
CA TYR A 251 -7.79 16.11 -17.50
C TYR A 251 -7.83 17.43 -16.69
N ASP A 252 -8.91 17.65 -15.94
CA ASP A 252 -9.05 18.85 -15.10
C ASP A 252 -8.06 18.86 -13.92
N VAL A 253 -7.76 17.70 -13.34
CA VAL A 253 -6.70 17.59 -12.32
C VAL A 253 -5.36 18.01 -12.89
N LYS A 254 -4.98 17.54 -14.09
CA LYS A 254 -3.70 17.90 -14.73
C LYS A 254 -3.62 19.39 -15.08
N LYS A 255 -4.73 20.05 -15.40
CA LYS A 255 -4.77 21.50 -15.70
C LYS A 255 -4.32 22.35 -14.49
N SER A 256 -4.57 21.89 -13.26
CA SER A 256 -4.16 22.58 -12.02
C SER A 256 -2.65 22.57 -11.76
N GLN A 257 -1.88 21.71 -12.44
CA GLN A 257 -0.43 21.56 -12.22
C GLN A 257 0.40 22.81 -12.53
N LYS A 258 -0.06 23.70 -13.43
CA LYS A 258 0.68 24.92 -13.80
C LYS A 258 0.97 25.79 -12.58
N TYR A 259 -0.02 25.95 -11.70
CA TYR A 259 0.08 26.76 -10.49
C TYR A 259 0.33 25.92 -9.24
N PHE A 260 0.10 24.60 -9.30
CA PHE A 260 0.26 23.68 -8.17
C PHE A 260 1.58 23.89 -7.42
N GLY A 261 1.49 23.96 -6.10
CA GLY A 261 2.62 24.12 -5.20
C GLY A 261 2.43 25.27 -4.20
N LYS A 262 3.46 25.48 -3.39
CA LYS A 262 3.51 26.49 -2.34
C LYS A 262 4.04 27.82 -2.91
N TRP A 263 3.29 28.91 -2.72
CA TRP A 263 3.66 30.25 -3.17
C TRP A 263 3.79 31.19 -1.99
N LYS A 264 4.97 31.79 -1.82
CA LYS A 264 5.24 32.80 -0.82
C LYS A 264 4.74 34.16 -1.32
N VAL A 265 4.05 34.89 -0.46
CA VAL A 265 3.65 36.29 -0.68
C VAL A 265 4.83 37.17 -0.27
N GLU A 266 5.59 37.69 -1.24
CA GLU A 266 6.74 38.58 -0.98
C GLU A 266 6.28 39.98 -0.58
N LYS A 267 5.21 40.46 -1.22
CA LYS A 267 4.63 41.78 -0.93
C LYS A 267 3.11 41.71 -1.03
N MET A 268 2.42 42.32 -0.07
CA MET A 268 0.97 42.45 -0.07
C MET A 268 0.58 43.91 0.20
N MET A 269 -0.35 44.43 -0.57
CA MET A 269 -0.94 45.75 -0.39
C MET A 269 -2.46 45.62 -0.25
N ARG A 270 -3.04 46.34 0.72
CA ARG A 270 -4.49 46.43 0.93
C ARG A 270 -4.89 47.90 0.86
N ASN A 271 -5.82 48.24 -0.04
CA ASN A 271 -6.30 49.61 -0.26
C ASN A 271 -5.19 50.64 -0.56
N GLY A 272 -4.08 50.19 -1.17
CA GLY A 272 -2.93 51.03 -1.51
C GLY A 272 -1.84 51.09 -0.45
N GLU A 273 -2.08 50.59 0.76
CA GLU A 273 -1.10 50.52 1.84
C GLU A 273 -0.38 49.17 1.86
N ILE A 274 0.92 49.16 2.12
CA ILE A 274 1.72 47.93 2.24
C ILE A 274 1.42 47.28 3.59
N ILE A 275 1.06 45.99 3.59
CA ILE A 275 0.86 45.23 4.83
C ILE A 275 2.24 44.86 5.42
N PRO A 276 2.55 45.26 6.66
CA PRO A 276 3.81 44.91 7.31
C PRO A 276 4.05 43.40 7.42
N GLU A 277 5.32 43.01 7.54
CA GLU A 277 5.70 41.59 7.55
C GLU A 277 5.09 40.83 8.74
N LYS A 278 5.00 41.43 9.92
CA LYS A 278 4.50 40.77 11.15
C LYS A 278 2.99 40.88 11.38
N SER A 279 2.23 41.52 10.48
CA SER A 279 0.79 41.72 10.69
C SER A 279 -0.02 40.42 10.74
N TRP A 280 0.51 39.31 10.21
CA TRP A 280 -0.13 38.00 10.25
C TRP A 280 -0.35 37.44 11.66
N GLU A 281 0.36 37.94 12.67
CA GLU A 281 0.18 37.53 14.07
C GLU A 281 -1.17 38.00 14.65
N LYS A 282 -1.76 39.06 14.07
CA LYS A 282 -3.00 39.69 14.55
C LYS A 282 -4.10 39.78 13.50
N ASP A 283 -3.73 39.74 12.21
CA ASP A 283 -4.64 39.84 11.07
C ASP A 283 -4.59 38.55 10.24
N THR A 284 -5.67 37.76 10.27
CA THR A 284 -5.81 36.51 9.49
C THR A 284 -5.86 36.74 7.99
N LEU A 285 -6.15 37.97 7.55
CA LEU A 285 -6.16 38.38 6.14
C LEU A 285 -4.79 38.88 5.66
N ALA A 286 -3.77 38.92 6.52
CA ALA A 286 -2.40 39.25 6.14
C ALA A 286 -1.66 37.99 5.66
N TRP A 287 -2.08 37.44 4.52
CA TRP A 287 -1.58 36.18 3.98
C TRP A 287 -0.07 36.22 3.65
N LYS A 288 0.63 35.13 3.99
CA LYS A 288 2.06 34.95 3.72
C LYS A 288 2.34 33.78 2.79
N ILE A 289 1.48 32.77 2.78
CA ILE A 289 1.59 31.63 1.88
C ILE A 289 0.24 31.37 1.21
N ILE A 290 0.28 31.12 -0.08
CA ILE A 290 -0.83 30.62 -0.86
C ILE A 290 -0.48 29.22 -1.36
N TYR A 291 -1.26 28.22 -0.95
CA TYR A 291 -1.12 26.85 -1.43
C TYR A 291 -2.06 26.63 -2.60
N PHE A 292 -1.49 26.34 -3.76
CA PHE A 292 -2.24 25.90 -4.92
C PHE A 292 -2.29 24.39 -4.90
N GLU A 293 -3.48 23.89 -4.65
CA GLU A 293 -3.74 22.47 -4.50
C GLU A 293 -4.45 21.92 -5.74
N GLU A 294 -4.44 20.59 -5.85
CA GLU A 294 -5.12 19.90 -6.94
C GLU A 294 -6.63 20.20 -6.94
N ARG A 295 -7.27 20.03 -8.10
CA ARG A 295 -8.72 20.23 -8.29
C ARG A 295 -9.19 21.66 -8.03
N GLY A 296 -8.34 22.65 -8.36
CA GLY A 296 -8.71 24.06 -8.29
C GLY A 296 -8.82 24.57 -6.85
N LYS A 297 -8.15 23.95 -5.88
CA LYS A 297 -8.20 24.36 -4.48
C LYS A 297 -7.11 25.40 -4.18
N LEU A 298 -7.45 26.38 -3.37
CA LEU A 298 -6.55 27.42 -2.87
C LEU A 298 -6.69 27.57 -1.37
N LEU A 299 -5.58 27.59 -0.66
CA LEU A 299 -5.53 27.85 0.76
C LEU A 299 -4.66 29.08 1.01
N PHE A 300 -5.24 30.10 1.64
CA PHE A 300 -4.56 31.33 2.00
C PHE A 300 -4.16 31.25 3.48
N SER A 301 -2.87 31.09 3.76
CA SER A 301 -2.34 31.00 5.12
C SER A 301 -1.68 32.32 5.54
N PRO A 302 -2.08 32.90 6.69
CA PRO A 302 -1.37 34.03 7.28
C PRO A 302 -0.01 33.62 7.86
N ASN A 303 0.12 32.42 8.41
CA ASN A 303 1.36 31.99 9.06
C ASN A 303 2.38 31.50 8.01
N PRO A 304 3.62 32.06 7.98
CA PRO A 304 4.66 31.69 7.02
C PRO A 304 5.36 30.36 7.32
N ASN A 305 5.24 29.83 8.55
CA ASN A 305 6.00 28.68 9.02
C ASN A 305 5.15 27.43 9.20
N LEU A 306 3.89 27.59 9.61
CA LEU A 306 2.99 26.49 9.92
C LEU A 306 1.62 26.73 9.28
N TYR A 307 1.07 25.70 8.62
CA TYR A 307 -0.31 25.76 8.15
C TYR A 307 -1.26 25.56 9.34
N ILE A 308 -2.18 26.51 9.54
CA ILE A 308 -3.19 26.48 10.60
C ILE A 308 -4.55 26.63 9.93
N ASP A 309 -5.35 25.56 9.96
CA ASP A 309 -6.62 25.50 9.23
C ASP A 309 -7.62 26.56 9.71
N SER A 310 -7.74 26.77 11.03
CA SER A 310 -8.66 27.74 11.62
C SER A 310 -8.33 29.21 11.32
N ALA A 311 -7.10 29.51 10.91
CA ALA A 311 -6.65 30.85 10.56
C ALA A 311 -6.52 31.04 9.03
N SER A 312 -6.67 29.96 8.26
CA SER A 312 -6.49 29.97 6.82
C SER A 312 -7.85 30.06 6.11
N ILE A 313 -7.86 30.63 4.92
CA ILE A 313 -9.09 30.74 4.10
C ILE A 313 -9.01 29.77 2.94
N PHE A 314 -10.10 29.01 2.75
CA PHE A 314 -10.27 28.14 1.60
C PHE A 314 -11.04 28.83 0.48
N MET A 315 -10.49 28.81 -0.72
CA MET A 315 -11.18 29.23 -1.94
C MET A 315 -10.98 28.19 -3.04
N LYS A 316 -11.85 28.23 -4.05
CA LYS A 316 -11.59 27.54 -5.31
C LYS A 316 -11.09 28.52 -6.37
N TYR A 317 -10.36 28.04 -7.36
CA TYR A 317 -10.05 28.80 -8.57
C TYR A 317 -10.46 28.08 -9.84
N GLU A 318 -10.92 28.88 -10.79
CA GLU A 318 -11.07 28.51 -12.19
C GLU A 318 -10.02 29.26 -13.00
N TYR A 319 -9.37 28.56 -13.93
CA TYR A 319 -8.36 29.14 -14.81
C TYR A 319 -8.88 29.24 -16.25
N ASP A 320 -8.90 30.47 -16.75
CA ASP A 320 -9.11 30.77 -18.17
C ASP A 320 -7.76 30.79 -18.89
N LYS A 321 -7.51 29.73 -19.69
CA LYS A 321 -6.26 29.55 -20.46
C LYS A 321 -6.03 30.68 -21.48
N ASN A 322 -7.09 31.34 -21.93
CA ASN A 322 -7.02 32.28 -23.05
C ASN A 322 -6.75 33.72 -22.59
N LYS A 323 -6.98 34.04 -21.30
CA LYS A 323 -6.90 35.41 -20.77
C LYS A 323 -5.84 35.61 -19.69
N ASP A 324 -5.10 34.55 -19.32
CA ASP A 324 -4.24 34.53 -18.13
C ASP A 324 -4.92 35.14 -16.90
N ALA A 325 -6.21 34.86 -16.75
CA ALA A 325 -7.03 35.35 -15.66
C ALA A 325 -7.41 34.17 -14.76
N LEU A 326 -7.37 34.42 -13.46
CA LEU A 326 -7.88 33.50 -12.45
C LEU A 326 -9.20 34.04 -11.94
N LYS A 327 -10.13 33.14 -11.65
CA LYS A 327 -11.40 33.48 -11.02
C LYS A 327 -11.47 32.70 -9.73
N LEU A 328 -11.43 33.41 -8.60
CA LEU A 328 -11.56 32.81 -7.29
C LEU A 328 -13.04 32.70 -6.92
N ILE A 329 -13.36 31.65 -6.18
CA ILE A 329 -14.69 31.39 -5.64
C ILE A 329 -14.51 31.27 -4.13
N SER A 330 -15.00 32.27 -3.40
CA SER A 330 -14.92 32.36 -1.94
C SER A 330 -16.22 31.88 -1.31
N PHE A 331 -16.10 31.04 -0.29
CA PHE A 331 -17.23 30.47 0.45
C PHE A 331 -17.44 31.15 1.82
N GLU A 332 -16.63 32.17 2.14
CA GLU A 332 -16.57 32.80 3.48
C GLU A 332 -17.87 33.51 3.87
N ASN A 333 -18.45 34.30 2.95
CA ASN A 333 -19.63 35.11 3.25
C ASN A 333 -20.92 34.28 3.22
N ASN A 334 -21.06 33.38 2.23
CA ASN A 334 -22.20 32.49 2.10
C ASN A 334 -21.78 31.19 1.39
N PRO A 335 -21.73 30.05 2.10
CA PRO A 335 -21.37 28.77 1.52
C PRO A 335 -22.33 28.28 0.42
N GLU A 336 -23.63 28.64 0.51
CA GLU A 336 -24.65 28.23 -0.47
C GLU A 336 -24.63 29.11 -1.73
N LYS A 337 -24.13 30.34 -1.61
CA LYS A 337 -24.01 31.30 -2.71
C LYS A 337 -22.62 31.97 -2.68
N PRO A 338 -21.58 31.25 -3.13
CA PRO A 338 -20.21 31.72 -3.00
C PRO A 338 -19.93 32.94 -3.89
N ASP A 339 -19.11 33.84 -3.36
CA ASP A 339 -18.70 35.04 -4.06
C ASP A 339 -17.64 34.71 -5.12
N THR A 340 -17.83 35.29 -6.30
CA THR A 340 -16.89 35.15 -7.41
C THR A 340 -16.00 36.39 -7.48
N ILE A 341 -14.69 36.19 -7.32
CA ILE A 341 -13.69 37.25 -7.31
C ILE A 341 -12.79 37.11 -8.55
N PRO A 342 -12.87 38.03 -9.52
CA PRO A 342 -11.94 38.03 -10.64
C PRO A 342 -10.55 38.47 -10.17
N VAL A 343 -9.53 37.69 -10.53
CA VAL A 343 -8.12 37.97 -10.24
C VAL A 343 -7.39 38.20 -11.54
N LYS A 344 -6.86 39.41 -11.68
CA LYS A 344 -5.95 39.73 -12.77
C LYS A 344 -4.56 39.24 -12.41
N VAL A 345 -4.04 38.29 -13.18
CA VAL A 345 -2.68 37.80 -13.04
C VAL A 345 -1.80 38.51 -14.07
N SER A 346 -0.70 39.08 -13.62
CA SER A 346 0.32 39.70 -14.47
C SER A 346 1.70 39.15 -14.16
N ASN A 347 2.63 39.31 -15.12
CA ASN A 347 4.04 38.96 -14.95
C ASN A 347 4.29 37.51 -14.53
N LEU A 348 3.60 36.55 -15.15
CA LEU A 348 3.89 35.12 -14.98
C LEU A 348 5.20 34.74 -15.69
N LYS A 349 6.34 35.17 -15.16
CA LYS A 349 7.68 34.81 -15.61
C LYS A 349 8.49 34.27 -14.43
N ASP A 350 9.28 33.22 -14.68
CA ASP A 350 10.27 32.69 -13.73
C ASP A 350 9.74 32.38 -12.33
N ARG A 351 8.58 31.68 -12.25
CA ARG A 351 7.95 31.27 -10.98
C ARG A 351 7.52 32.42 -10.06
N SER A 352 7.37 33.62 -10.61
CA SER A 352 6.77 34.76 -9.96
C SER A 352 5.44 35.13 -10.62
N MET A 353 4.53 35.73 -9.88
CA MET A 353 3.29 36.30 -10.42
C MET A 353 2.77 37.44 -9.55
N GLN A 354 2.07 38.38 -10.19
CA GLN A 354 1.42 39.49 -9.51
C GLN A 354 -0.09 39.38 -9.63
N TRP A 355 -0.77 39.58 -8.52
CA TRP A 355 -2.22 39.47 -8.41
C TRP A 355 -2.83 40.81 -8.05
N LYS A 356 -3.95 41.12 -8.67
CA LYS A 356 -4.83 42.22 -8.28
C LYS A 356 -6.27 41.74 -8.24
N MET A 357 -6.94 41.95 -7.11
CA MET A 357 -8.32 41.52 -6.89
C MET A 357 -9.05 42.43 -5.91
N ILE A 358 -10.37 42.31 -5.86
CA ILE A 358 -11.22 42.98 -4.86
C ILE A 358 -11.81 41.89 -3.97
N PHE A 359 -11.49 41.91 -2.69
CA PHE A 359 -11.95 40.94 -1.70
C PHE A 359 -12.64 41.69 -0.55
N ASN A 360 -13.90 41.36 -0.25
CA ASN A 360 -14.69 42.03 0.80
C ASN A 360 -14.66 43.57 0.75
N LYS A 361 -14.71 44.13 -0.47
CA LYS A 361 -14.61 45.57 -0.80
C LYS A 361 -13.21 46.18 -0.70
N ASP A 362 -12.22 45.43 -0.24
CA ASP A 362 -10.82 45.87 -0.23
C ASP A 362 -10.12 45.55 -1.54
N THR A 363 -9.31 46.48 -2.04
CA THR A 363 -8.41 46.22 -3.17
C THR A 363 -7.14 45.55 -2.66
N ILE A 364 -6.93 44.29 -3.03
CA ILE A 364 -5.76 43.51 -2.67
C ILE A 364 -4.81 43.41 -3.87
N GLN A 365 -3.53 43.69 -3.64
CA GLN A 365 -2.45 43.45 -4.59
C GLN A 365 -1.37 42.59 -3.94
N MET A 366 -0.90 41.56 -4.63
CA MET A 366 0.10 40.64 -4.08
C MET A 366 1.17 40.29 -5.11
N GLU A 367 2.40 40.15 -4.64
CA GLU A 367 3.52 39.59 -5.40
C GLU A 367 3.84 38.20 -4.82
N LEU A 368 3.78 37.19 -5.68
CA LEU A 368 3.86 35.78 -5.31
C LEU A 368 5.08 35.15 -5.96
N LYS A 369 5.79 34.31 -5.21
CA LYS A 369 6.93 33.53 -5.70
C LYS A 369 6.81 32.08 -5.29
N LYS A 370 6.96 31.16 -6.23
CA LYS A 370 6.86 29.72 -5.97
C LYS A 370 8.06 29.25 -5.15
N GLU A 371 7.81 28.54 -4.06
CA GLU A 371 8.88 27.86 -3.32
C GLU A 371 9.33 26.60 -4.09
N ASN A 372 10.62 26.29 -3.98
CA ASN A 372 11.14 25.06 -4.55
C ASN A 372 10.58 23.87 -3.75
N PRO A 373 10.13 22.80 -4.43
CA PRO A 373 9.63 21.60 -3.78
C PRO A 373 10.70 20.90 -2.95
#